data_AF-A0A314Z975-F1
#
_entry.id   AF-A0A314Z975-F1
#
_cell.length_a   1.000
_cell.length_b   1.000
_cell.length_c   1.000
_cell.angle_alpha   90.00
_cell.angle_beta   90.00
_cell.angle_gamma   90.00
#
_symmetry.space_group_name_H-M   'P 1'
#
loop_
_entity.id
_entity.type
_entity.pdbx_description
1 polymer ?
#
loop_
_entity_poly.entity_id
_entity_poly.type
_entity_poly.pdbx_seq_one_letter_code
_entity_poly.pdbx_strand_id
1 'polypeptide(L)'
;MLSNYFPYGFNRLELRDEWRLENRKAFANIWSDMIFGVSLFILLYCNQSKVALLKFTGYKIINNISDTGKAFLIILITDIFLGYHSESGWQTLLEIFVEHYGIDVDQSAITIFICLIPVIIDACVKLWLFKFLPRLSPKVANIFREMQRH
;
A
#
# COMPACT_ATOMS: atom_id res chain seq x y z
N MET A 1 -18.52 35.80 45.53
CA MET A 1 -19.24 35.90 44.23
C MET A 1 -18.26 35.87 43.05
N LEU A 2 -17.22 35.01 43.06
CA LEU A 2 -16.19 34.93 42.00
C LEU A 2 -15.73 33.48 41.76
N SER A 3 -16.66 32.52 41.68
CA SER A 3 -16.32 31.10 41.44
C SER A 3 -16.89 30.53 40.13
N ASN A 4 -17.55 31.33 39.28
CA ASN A 4 -18.29 30.85 38.11
C ASN A 4 -17.68 31.24 36.75
N TYR A 5 -16.48 31.84 36.71
CA TYR A 5 -15.82 32.26 35.46
C TYR A 5 -14.64 31.36 35.02
N PHE A 6 -14.29 30.34 35.81
CA PHE A 6 -13.16 29.45 35.54
C PHE A 6 -13.39 28.15 34.73
N PRO A 7 -14.61 27.74 34.29
CA PRO A 7 -14.72 26.47 33.55
C PRO A 7 -14.15 26.55 32.13
N TYR A 8 -14.25 27.70 31.46
CA TYR A 8 -13.77 27.85 30.07
C TYR A 8 -12.26 28.05 29.95
N GLY A 9 -11.60 28.57 30.99
CA GLY A 9 -10.15 28.78 31.00
C GLY A 9 -9.38 27.47 31.18
N PHE A 10 -9.86 26.64 32.10
CA PHE A 10 -9.28 25.34 32.44
C PHE A 10 -9.37 24.37 31.25
N ASN A 11 -10.55 24.20 30.66
CA ASN A 11 -10.75 23.34 29.49
C ASN A 11 -9.87 23.77 28.29
N ARG A 12 -9.63 25.07 28.10
CA ARG A 12 -8.74 25.56 27.02
C ARG A 12 -7.26 25.28 27.26
N LEU A 13 -6.84 25.12 28.52
CA LEU A 13 -5.47 24.75 28.86
C LEU A 13 -5.28 23.25 28.65
N GLU A 14 -6.20 22.43 29.14
CA GLU A 14 -6.18 20.98 28.95
C GLU A 14 -6.21 20.60 27.46
N LEU A 15 -7.14 21.15 26.68
CA LEU A 15 -7.21 20.92 25.23
C LEU A 15 -5.92 21.34 24.50
N ARG A 16 -5.25 22.40 24.97
CA ARG A 16 -3.99 22.87 24.37
C ARG A 16 -2.83 21.96 24.72
N ASP A 17 -2.80 21.39 25.92
CA ASP A 17 -1.75 20.47 26.34
C ASP A 17 -1.95 19.08 25.73
N GLU A 18 -3.20 18.61 25.56
CA GLU A 18 -3.56 17.42 24.79
C GLU A 18 -3.14 17.55 23.32
N TRP A 19 -3.52 18.65 22.65
CA TRP A 19 -3.13 18.92 21.26
C TRP A 19 -1.61 18.98 21.10
N ARG A 20 -0.87 19.54 22.07
CA ARG A 20 0.60 19.55 22.04
C ARG A 20 1.21 18.16 22.28
N LEU A 21 0.56 17.32 23.06
CA LEU A 21 1.00 15.95 23.31
C LEU A 21 0.79 15.09 22.06
N GLU A 22 -0.38 15.17 21.43
CA GLU A 22 -0.71 14.45 20.19
C GLU A 22 0.23 14.83 19.05
N ASN A 23 0.44 16.13 18.81
CA ASN A 23 1.41 16.57 17.81
C ASN A 23 2.81 16.03 18.09
N ARG A 24 3.29 16.10 19.34
CA ARG A 24 4.61 15.55 19.68
C ARG A 24 4.71 14.05 19.42
N LYS A 25 3.66 13.29 19.68
CA LYS A 25 3.61 11.85 19.38
C LYS A 25 3.62 11.59 17.87
N ALA A 26 2.79 12.27 17.10
CA ALA A 26 2.77 12.15 15.64
C ALA A 26 4.14 12.48 15.03
N PHE A 27 4.76 13.59 15.44
CA PHE A 27 6.12 13.94 15.01
C PHE A 27 7.16 12.89 15.43
N ALA A 28 7.06 12.33 16.64
CA ALA A 28 7.98 11.29 17.10
C ALA A 28 7.82 9.99 16.29
N ASN A 29 6.60 9.60 15.93
CA ASN A 29 6.34 8.44 15.07
C ASN A 29 6.95 8.63 13.69
N ILE A 30 6.70 9.78 13.04
CA ILE A 30 7.27 10.12 11.74
C ILE A 30 8.81 10.08 11.79
N TRP A 31 9.39 10.65 12.85
CA TRP A 31 10.83 10.69 13.03
C TRP A 31 11.43 9.29 13.25
N SER A 32 10.76 8.47 14.05
CA SER A 32 11.15 7.09 14.31
C SER A 32 11.13 6.25 13.03
N ASP A 33 10.07 6.35 12.24
CA ASP A 33 9.95 5.63 10.96
C ASP A 33 10.99 6.09 9.94
N MET A 34 11.28 7.39 9.90
CA MET A 34 12.33 7.94 9.04
C MET A 34 13.71 7.36 9.42
N ILE A 35 14.05 7.34 10.72
CA ILE A 35 15.31 6.77 11.20
C ILE A 35 15.37 5.27 10.90
N PHE A 36 14.27 4.55 11.12
CA PHE A 36 14.18 3.12 10.82
C PHE A 36 14.42 2.87 9.32
N GLY A 37 13.75 3.63 8.45
CA GLY A 37 13.90 3.56 7.00
C GLY A 37 15.33 3.84 6.54
N VAL A 38 15.96 4.91 7.05
CA VAL A 38 17.35 5.25 6.73
C VAL A 38 18.31 4.15 7.21
N SER A 39 18.13 3.65 8.43
CA SER A 39 18.97 2.59 8.98
C SER A 39 18.86 1.30 8.18
N LEU A 40 17.64 0.92 7.80
CA LEU A 40 17.37 -0.24 6.95
C LEU A 40 17.97 -0.05 5.56
N PHE A 41 17.84 1.14 4.96
CA PHE A 41 18.43 1.45 3.66
C PHE A 41 19.97 1.37 3.69
N ILE A 42 20.61 1.94 4.72
CA ILE A 42 22.06 1.83 4.93
C ILE A 42 22.47 0.37 5.10
N LEU A 43 21.72 -0.41 5.88
CA LEU A 43 22.01 -1.84 6.09
C LEU A 43 21.93 -2.62 4.77
N LEU A 44 20.87 -2.42 3.98
CA LEU A 44 20.72 -3.02 2.66
C LEU A 44 21.84 -2.57 1.71
N TYR A 45 22.21 -1.29 1.76
CA TYR A 45 23.26 -0.73 0.92
C TYR A 45 24.65 -1.26 1.29
N CYS A 46 24.94 -1.44 2.57
CA CYS A 46 26.21 -2.02 3.02
C CYS A 46 26.28 -3.53 2.75
N ASN A 47 25.13 -4.23 2.75
CA ASN A 47 25.06 -5.68 2.62
C ASN A 47 24.68 -6.15 1.20
N GLN A 48 25.21 -5.48 0.18
CA GLN A 48 24.90 -5.75 -1.25
C GLN A 48 25.03 -7.23 -1.60
N SER A 49 26.02 -7.94 -1.06
CA SER A 49 26.25 -9.36 -1.37
C SER A 49 25.08 -10.25 -0.95
N LYS A 50 24.48 -10.02 0.23
CA LYS A 50 23.30 -10.77 0.68
C LYS A 50 22.05 -10.37 -0.10
N VAL A 51 21.91 -9.08 -0.40
CA VAL A 51 20.81 -8.57 -1.22
C VAL A 51 20.89 -9.14 -2.64
N ALA A 52 22.08 -9.24 -3.22
CA ALA A 52 22.32 -9.84 -4.52
C ALA A 52 21.98 -11.33 -4.53
N LEU A 53 22.33 -12.07 -3.47
CA LEU A 53 21.95 -13.48 -3.33
C LEU A 53 20.42 -13.66 -3.22
N LEU A 54 19.74 -12.77 -2.49
CA LEU A 54 18.29 -12.78 -2.35
C LEU A 54 17.61 -12.45 -3.70
N LYS A 55 18.10 -11.43 -4.40
CA LYS A 55 17.66 -11.06 -5.76
C LYS A 55 17.88 -12.22 -6.73
N PHE A 56 19.05 -12.86 -6.69
CA PHE A 56 19.37 -14.00 -7.54
C PHE A 56 18.44 -15.18 -7.24
N THR A 57 18.20 -15.49 -5.98
CA THR A 57 17.32 -16.58 -5.56
C THR A 57 15.88 -16.31 -5.99
N GLY A 58 15.37 -15.11 -5.73
CA GLY A 58 14.03 -14.70 -6.17
C GLY A 58 13.89 -14.73 -7.69
N TYR A 59 14.86 -14.17 -8.42
CA TYR A 59 14.89 -14.21 -9.88
C TYR A 59 14.95 -15.64 -10.42
N LYS A 60 15.73 -16.52 -9.79
CA LYS A 60 15.82 -17.93 -10.16
C LYS A 60 14.52 -18.68 -9.92
N ILE A 61 13.85 -18.44 -8.78
CA ILE A 61 12.54 -19.04 -8.48
C ILE A 61 11.50 -18.57 -9.51
N ILE A 62 11.41 -17.26 -9.74
CA ILE A 62 10.44 -16.69 -10.69
C ILE A 62 10.70 -17.17 -12.12
N ASN A 63 11.96 -17.25 -12.56
CA ASN A 63 12.28 -17.72 -13.91
C ASN A 63 12.19 -19.23 -14.11
N ASN A 64 12.26 -20.01 -13.04
CA ASN A 64 12.03 -21.46 -13.12
C ASN A 64 10.55 -21.77 -13.36
N ILE A 65 9.64 -20.87 -12.95
CA ILE A 65 8.22 -20.98 -13.26
C ILE A 65 8.02 -20.75 -14.76
N SER A 66 7.14 -21.55 -15.38
CA SER A 66 6.76 -21.36 -16.77
C SER A 66 6.19 -19.96 -17.00
N ASP A 67 6.34 -19.45 -18.21
CA ASP A 67 5.83 -18.12 -18.54
C ASP A 67 4.32 -17.97 -18.28
N THR A 68 3.54 -19.03 -18.50
CA THR A 68 2.12 -19.11 -18.12
C THR A 68 1.93 -19.09 -16.60
N GLY A 69 2.78 -19.78 -15.84
CA GLY A 69 2.72 -19.79 -14.38
C GLY A 69 3.08 -18.44 -13.75
N LYS A 70 4.00 -17.68 -14.35
CA LYS A 70 4.29 -16.28 -13.94
C LYS A 70 3.04 -15.42 -14.10
N ALA A 71 2.39 -15.50 -15.27
CA ALA A 71 1.16 -14.78 -15.54
C ALA A 71 0.03 -15.16 -14.56
N PHE A 72 -0.15 -16.45 -14.31
CA PHE A 72 -1.13 -16.95 -13.33
C PHE A 72 -0.83 -16.46 -11.91
N LEU A 73 0.43 -16.47 -11.47
CA LEU A 73 0.83 -15.96 -10.17
C LEU A 73 0.55 -14.46 -10.03
N ILE A 74 0.84 -13.68 -11.07
CA ILE A 74 0.53 -12.24 -11.11
C ILE A 74 -0.99 -12.01 -11.00
N ILE A 75 -1.80 -12.77 -11.75
CA ILE A 75 -3.26 -12.70 -11.67
C ILE A 75 -3.73 -13.05 -10.27
N LEU A 76 -3.26 -14.16 -9.71
CA LEU A 76 -3.67 -14.64 -8.38
C LEU A 76 -3.28 -13.65 -7.27
N ILE A 77 -2.07 -13.09 -7.32
CA ILE A 77 -1.65 -12.03 -6.40
C ILE A 77 -2.56 -10.81 -6.55
N THR A 78 -2.76 -10.34 -7.77
CA THR A 78 -3.55 -9.14 -8.04
C THR A 78 -5.01 -9.34 -7.65
N ASP A 79 -5.58 -10.50 -7.92
CA ASP A 79 -6.94 -10.89 -7.53
C ASP A 79 -7.09 -11.04 -6.01
N ILE A 80 -6.06 -11.47 -5.29
CA ILE A 80 -6.07 -11.46 -3.82
C ILE A 80 -6.02 -10.01 -3.30
N PHE A 81 -5.11 -9.17 -3.81
CA PHE A 81 -5.00 -7.76 -3.39
C PHE A 81 -6.24 -6.92 -3.72
N LEU A 82 -6.91 -7.22 -4.84
CA LEU A 82 -8.13 -6.55 -5.28
C LEU A 82 -9.40 -7.19 -4.70
N GLY A 83 -9.37 -8.50 -4.44
CA GLY A 83 -10.50 -9.33 -4.02
C GLY A 83 -10.74 -9.37 -2.52
N TYR A 84 -9.83 -8.86 -1.68
CA TYR A 84 -10.09 -8.63 -0.25
C TYR A 84 -11.14 -7.50 -0.06
N HIS A 85 -12.43 -7.79 -0.25
CA HIS A 85 -13.62 -7.05 0.24
C HIS A 85 -13.59 -5.50 0.20
N SER A 86 -13.21 -4.99 -0.99
CA SER A 86 -13.56 -3.75 -1.72
C SER A 86 -13.54 -2.36 -1.09
N GLU A 87 -13.72 -2.15 0.23
CA GLU A 87 -13.60 -0.81 0.83
C GLU A 87 -12.99 -0.88 2.23
N SER A 88 -13.45 -1.81 3.07
CA SER A 88 -13.08 -1.87 4.48
C SER A 88 -11.60 -2.18 4.71
N GLY A 89 -10.99 -3.07 3.92
CA GLY A 89 -9.56 -3.40 4.05
C GLY A 89 -8.65 -2.22 3.73
N TRP A 90 -8.97 -1.50 2.65
CA TRP A 90 -8.24 -0.29 2.28
C TRP A 90 -8.53 0.88 3.22
N GLN A 91 -9.75 0.98 3.73
CA GLN A 91 -10.15 1.97 4.73
C GLN A 91 -9.37 1.76 6.02
N THR A 92 -9.35 0.55 6.58
CA THR A 92 -8.60 0.24 7.81
C THR A 92 -7.10 0.48 7.61
N LEU A 93 -6.53 0.12 6.46
CA LEU A 93 -5.12 0.38 6.17
C LEU A 93 -4.83 1.89 6.17
N LEU A 94 -5.69 2.69 5.54
CA LEU A 94 -5.55 4.14 5.53
C LEU A 94 -5.82 4.76 6.90
N GLU A 95 -6.81 4.30 7.66
CA GLU A 95 -7.07 4.76 9.03
C GLU A 95 -5.86 4.54 9.93
N ILE A 96 -5.26 3.34 9.89
CA ILE A 96 -4.03 3.04 10.65
C ILE A 96 -2.89 3.96 10.21
N PHE A 97 -2.74 4.21 8.91
CA PHE A 97 -1.71 5.10 8.40
C PHE A 97 -1.95 6.54 8.85
N VAL A 98 -3.16 7.06 8.68
CA VAL A 98 -3.54 8.42 9.04
C VAL A 98 -3.41 8.66 10.54
N GLU A 99 -3.83 7.71 11.38
CA GLU A 99 -3.67 7.74 12.84
C GLU A 99 -2.19 7.70 13.25
N HIS A 100 -1.39 6.82 12.64
CA HIS A 100 0.03 6.69 12.95
C HIS A 100 0.82 7.98 12.64
N TYR A 101 0.43 8.66 11.55
CA TYR A 101 1.03 9.93 11.12
C TYR A 101 0.35 11.17 11.73
N GLY A 102 -0.77 11.00 12.45
CA GLY A 102 -1.55 12.08 13.07
C GLY A 102 -2.07 13.12 12.07
N ILE A 103 -2.40 12.71 10.85
CA ILE A 103 -2.88 13.59 9.78
C ILE A 103 -4.41 13.62 9.84
N ASP A 104 -5.03 14.79 9.69
CA ASP A 104 -6.49 14.86 9.48
C ASP A 104 -6.78 14.73 7.98
N VAL A 105 -7.21 13.55 7.53
CA VAL A 105 -7.63 13.30 6.15
C VAL A 105 -9.15 13.25 6.06
N ASP A 106 -9.72 13.99 5.11
CA ASP A 106 -11.16 13.99 4.87
C ASP A 106 -11.63 12.61 4.37
N GLN A 107 -12.79 12.17 4.84
CA GLN A 107 -13.39 10.89 4.46
C GLN A 107 -13.61 10.80 2.94
N SER A 108 -13.91 11.91 2.26
CA SER A 108 -14.07 11.92 0.81
C SER A 108 -12.75 11.62 0.09
N ALA A 109 -11.61 12.08 0.62
CA ALA A 109 -10.29 11.79 0.04
C ALA A 109 -9.93 10.31 0.21
N ILE A 110 -10.26 9.71 1.36
CA ILE A 110 -10.11 8.28 1.62
C ILE A 110 -10.96 7.48 0.64
N THR A 111 -12.25 7.80 0.50
CA THR A 111 -13.15 7.12 -0.45
C THR A 111 -12.64 7.24 -1.89
N ILE A 112 -12.23 8.43 -2.34
CA ILE A 112 -11.68 8.61 -3.69
C ILE A 112 -10.43 7.75 -3.92
N PHE A 113 -9.54 7.66 -2.93
CA PHE A 113 -8.34 6.82 -3.03
C PHE A 113 -8.71 5.34 -3.20
N ILE A 114 -9.59 4.84 -2.35
CA ILE A 114 -10.04 3.44 -2.34
C ILE A 114 -10.76 3.08 -3.64
N CYS A 115 -11.53 4.01 -4.21
CA CYS A 115 -12.21 3.77 -5.48
C CYS A 115 -11.28 3.85 -6.70
N LEU A 116 -10.26 4.73 -6.68
CA LEU A 116 -9.47 5.03 -7.86
C LEU A 116 -8.22 4.17 -7.98
N ILE A 117 -7.43 4.07 -6.91
CA ILE A 117 -6.09 3.48 -6.96
C ILE A 117 -6.13 1.97 -7.22
N PRO A 118 -6.93 1.16 -6.50
CA PRO A 118 -7.03 -0.26 -6.77
C PRO A 118 -7.52 -0.56 -8.19
N VAL A 119 -8.50 0.22 -8.68
CA VAL A 119 -9.07 0.05 -10.03
C VAL A 119 -8.06 0.37 -11.12
N ILE A 120 -7.26 1.42 -10.95
CA ILE A 120 -6.17 1.74 -11.90
C ILE A 120 -5.11 0.63 -11.90
N ILE A 121 -4.70 0.14 -10.73
CA ILE A 121 -3.72 -0.93 -10.62
C ILE A 121 -4.23 -2.21 -11.31
N ASP A 122 -5.49 -2.58 -11.08
CA ASP A 122 -6.15 -3.69 -11.77
C ASP A 122 -6.09 -3.55 -13.29
N ALA A 123 -6.50 -2.39 -13.80
CA ALA A 123 -6.48 -2.10 -15.23
C ALA A 123 -5.06 -2.15 -15.81
N CYS A 124 -4.08 -1.56 -15.12
CA CYS A 124 -2.68 -1.59 -15.53
C CYS A 124 -2.13 -3.03 -15.58
N VAL A 125 -2.42 -3.86 -14.57
CA VAL A 125 -1.99 -5.26 -14.53
C VAL A 125 -2.65 -6.06 -15.64
N LYS A 126 -3.95 -5.88 -15.87
CA LYS A 126 -4.68 -6.52 -16.98
C LYS A 126 -4.09 -6.12 -18.34
N LEU A 127 -3.85 -4.84 -18.57
CA LEU A 127 -3.23 -4.35 -19.80
C LEU A 127 -1.81 -4.91 -20.00
N TRP A 128 -1.03 -4.97 -18.92
CA TRP A 128 0.30 -5.56 -18.95
C TRP A 128 0.25 -7.05 -19.29
N LEU A 129 -0.70 -7.79 -18.69
CA LEU A 129 -1.00 -9.19 -19.01
C LEU A 129 -1.38 -9.37 -20.48
N PHE A 130 -2.30 -8.57 -21.02
CA PHE A 130 -2.69 -8.65 -22.44
C PHE A 130 -1.52 -8.38 -23.39
N LYS A 131 -0.54 -7.56 -22.98
CA LYS A 131 0.68 -7.34 -23.76
C LYS A 131 1.69 -8.48 -23.61
N PHE A 132 1.74 -9.13 -22.45
CA PHE A 132 2.66 -10.23 -22.17
C PHE A 132 2.16 -11.59 -22.68
N LEU A 133 0.88 -11.92 -22.50
CA LEU A 133 0.26 -13.21 -22.87
C LEU A 133 0.52 -13.63 -24.34
N PRO A 134 0.38 -12.75 -25.36
CA PRO A 134 0.64 -13.11 -26.75
C PRO A 134 2.12 -13.43 -27.05
N ARG A 135 3.04 -12.97 -26.19
CA ARG A 135 4.49 -13.24 -26.32
C ARG A 135 4.91 -14.57 -25.70
N LEU A 136 4.10 -15.15 -24.82
CA LEU A 136 4.45 -16.35 -24.06
C LEU A 136 3.98 -17.65 -24.73
N SER A 137 2.91 -17.62 -25.53
CA SER A 137 2.53 -18.80 -26.35
C SER A 137 1.55 -18.47 -27.48
N PRO A 138 1.83 -18.91 -28.73
CA PRO A 138 0.87 -18.87 -29.84
C PRO A 138 -0.46 -19.60 -29.54
N LYS A 139 -0.45 -20.58 -28.62
CA LYS A 139 -1.64 -21.35 -28.25
C LYS A 139 -2.65 -20.56 -27.41
N VAL A 140 -2.19 -19.67 -26.53
CA VAL A 140 -3.08 -18.82 -25.72
C VAL A 140 -3.72 -17.72 -26.58
N ALA A 141 -2.98 -17.20 -27.57
CA ALA A 141 -3.52 -16.26 -28.55
C ALA A 141 -4.68 -16.87 -29.38
N ASN A 142 -4.61 -18.17 -29.68
CA ASN A 142 -5.70 -18.87 -30.37
C ASN A 142 -6.94 -19.06 -29.47
N ILE A 143 -6.77 -19.39 -28.19
CA ILE A 143 -7.89 -19.53 -27.25
C ILE A 143 -8.60 -18.18 -27.01
N PHE A 144 -7.84 -17.09 -26.85
CA PHE A 144 -8.42 -15.74 -26.74
C PHE A 144 -9.16 -15.31 -28.01
N ARG A 145 -8.61 -15.64 -29.20
CA ARG A 145 -9.28 -15.38 -30.49
C ARG A 145 -10.55 -16.19 -30.68
N GLU A 146 -10.65 -17.39 -30.12
CA GLU A 146 -11.89 -18.18 -30.12
C GLU A 146 -12.93 -17.61 -29.15
N MET A 147 -12.53 -17.21 -27.94
CA MET A 147 -13.45 -16.61 -26.97
C MET A 147 -13.98 -15.23 -27.42
N GLN A 148 -13.21 -14.45 -28.18
CA GLN A 148 -13.66 -13.16 -28.73
C GLN A 148 -14.49 -13.30 -30.01
N ARG A 149 -14.62 -14.52 -30.57
CA ARG A 149 -15.41 -14.82 -31.78
C ARG A 149 -16.84 -15.28 -31.48
N HIS A 150 -17.18 -15.48 -30.20
CA HIS A 150 -18.51 -15.77 -29.69
C HIS A 150 -19.01 -14.60 -28.85
#